data_AF-D4LYN7-F1
#
_entry.id   AF-D4LYN7-F1
#
_cell.length_a   1.000
_cell.length_b   1.000
_cell.length_c   1.000
_cell.angle_alpha   90.00
_cell.angle_beta   90.00
_cell.angle_gamma   90.00
#
_symmetry.space_group_name_H-M   'P 1'
#
loop_
_entity.id
_entity.type
_entity.pdbx_description
1 polymer ?
#
loop_
_entity_poly.entity_id
_entity_poly.type
_entity_poly.pdbx_seq_one_letter_code
_entity_poly.pdbx_strand_id
1 'polypeptide(L)'
;MIGGHVGGHLAATMGDDALENMKHFQVDKAFIGVHSINFDVGITSIATPQMQVKRVILNMSHKVYVLADSSKFGGGYLSVIYPMKDIYKIITDDSISTENIKKAQKENISLVIAR
;
A
#
# COMPACT_ATOMS: atom_id res chain seq x y z
N MET A 1 -15.78 7.04 -6.36
CA MET A 1 -15.26 6.89 -7.74
C MET A 1 -14.76 8.25 -8.18
N ILE A 2 -13.65 8.30 -8.94
CA ILE A 2 -12.88 9.53 -9.19
C ILE A 2 -12.84 9.93 -10.68
N GLY A 3 -13.78 9.42 -11.50
CA GLY A 3 -13.77 9.61 -12.95
C GLY A 3 -12.80 8.69 -13.69
N GLY A 4 -12.97 8.54 -15.00
CA GLY A 4 -12.25 7.58 -15.85
C GLY A 4 -13.02 6.27 -16.10
N HIS A 5 -12.33 5.28 -16.66
CA HIS A 5 -12.93 3.99 -17.01
C HIS A 5 -13.02 3.05 -15.80
N VAL A 6 -14.03 2.18 -15.79
CA VAL A 6 -14.27 1.18 -14.74
C VAL A 6 -14.22 -0.21 -15.36
N GLY A 7 -13.30 -1.05 -14.87
CA GLY A 7 -13.15 -2.43 -15.34
C GLY A 7 -14.17 -3.39 -14.72
N GLY A 8 -14.52 -4.46 -15.44
CA GLY A 8 -15.62 -5.36 -15.07
C GLY A 8 -15.35 -6.29 -13.86
N HIS A 9 -14.17 -6.90 -13.76
CA HIS A 9 -13.89 -7.89 -12.70
C HIS A 9 -13.57 -7.25 -11.33
N LEU A 10 -13.05 -6.02 -11.34
CA LEU A 10 -12.80 -5.21 -10.16
C LEU A 10 -13.37 -3.83 -10.44
N ALA A 11 -14.45 -3.45 -9.74
CA ALA A 11 -15.09 -2.15 -9.85
C ALA A 11 -14.16 -1.05 -9.31
N ALA A 12 -13.17 -0.67 -10.11
CA ALA A 12 -12.14 0.30 -9.80
C ALA A 12 -11.97 1.27 -10.96
N THR A 13 -11.83 2.55 -10.62
CA THR A 13 -11.62 3.61 -11.61
C THR A 13 -10.15 3.67 -12.02
N MET A 14 -9.89 3.81 -13.32
CA MET A 14 -8.56 3.80 -13.92
C MET A 14 -8.50 4.68 -15.17
N GLY A 15 -7.29 4.86 -15.70
CA GLY A 15 -7.02 5.70 -16.87
C GLY A 15 -6.69 7.15 -16.49
N ASP A 16 -6.35 7.93 -17.51
CA ASP A 16 -5.78 9.26 -17.34
C ASP A 16 -6.74 10.24 -16.64
N ASP A 17 -8.04 10.17 -16.93
CA ASP A 17 -9.05 11.00 -16.25
C ASP A 17 -9.06 10.76 -14.74
N ALA A 18 -8.89 9.51 -14.31
CA ALA A 18 -8.82 9.16 -12.89
C ALA A 18 -7.56 9.78 -12.25
N LEU A 19 -6.43 9.70 -12.96
CA LEU A 19 -5.15 10.24 -12.49
C LEU A 19 -5.15 11.77 -12.43
N GLU A 20 -5.76 12.44 -13.42
CA GLU A 20 -5.87 13.90 -13.45
C GLU A 20 -6.74 14.40 -12.32
N ASN A 21 -7.91 13.78 -12.13
CA ASN A 21 -8.80 14.14 -11.03
C ASN A 21 -8.13 14.00 -9.67
N MET A 22 -7.29 12.97 -9.46
CA MET A 22 -6.56 12.80 -8.20
C MET A 22 -5.66 14.00 -7.84
N LYS A 23 -5.14 14.75 -8.82
CA LYS A 23 -4.26 15.90 -8.58
C LYS A 23 -4.96 17.05 -7.84
N HIS A 24 -6.29 17.08 -7.86
CA HIS A 24 -7.09 18.13 -7.21
C HIS A 24 -7.45 17.82 -5.76
N PHE A 25 -7.02 16.67 -5.23
CA PHE A 25 -7.30 16.28 -3.86
C PHE A 25 -6.08 16.48 -2.96
N GLN A 26 -6.34 16.62 -1.66
CA GLN A 26 -5.32 16.53 -0.63
C GLN A 26 -5.76 15.43 0.34
N VAL A 27 -4.90 14.41 0.55
CA VAL A 27 -5.26 13.23 1.35
C VAL A 27 -4.51 13.28 2.67
N ASP A 28 -5.24 13.41 3.78
CA ASP A 28 -4.63 13.39 5.11
C ASP A 28 -4.15 11.98 5.49
N LYS A 29 -4.94 10.95 5.14
CA LYS A 29 -4.66 9.55 5.48
C LYS A 29 -5.13 8.63 4.38
N ALA A 30 -4.26 7.74 3.92
CA ALA A 30 -4.61 6.62 3.05
C ALA A 30 -4.48 5.31 3.82
N PHE A 31 -5.49 4.44 3.68
CA PHE A 31 -5.45 3.06 4.14
C PHE A 31 -5.46 2.14 2.93
N ILE A 32 -4.43 1.32 2.78
CA ILE A 32 -4.27 0.48 1.60
C ILE A 32 -4.02 -0.99 1.94
N GLY A 33 -4.75 -1.86 1.24
CA GLY A 33 -4.39 -3.27 1.12
C GLY A 33 -3.23 -3.46 0.12
N VAL A 34 -2.39 -4.44 0.40
CA VAL A 34 -1.17 -4.75 -0.36
C VAL A 34 -1.07 -6.24 -0.69
N HIS A 35 -0.30 -6.56 -1.74
CA HIS A 35 0.00 -7.95 -2.07
C HIS A 35 1.21 -8.48 -1.30
N SER A 36 2.24 -7.66 -1.09
CA SER A 36 3.39 -8.06 -0.27
C SER A 36 4.11 -6.89 0.39
N ILE A 37 4.63 -7.15 1.58
CA ILE A 37 5.50 -6.30 2.39
C ILE A 37 6.88 -6.94 2.39
N ASN A 38 7.84 -6.25 1.79
CA ASN A 38 9.24 -6.61 1.81
C ASN A 38 10.04 -5.48 2.45
N PHE A 39 10.71 -5.75 3.56
CA PHE A 39 11.42 -4.71 4.32
C PHE A 39 12.60 -4.11 3.55
N ASP A 40 13.21 -4.86 2.64
CA ASP A 40 14.39 -4.41 1.89
C ASP A 40 14.00 -3.53 0.68
N VAL A 41 12.86 -3.80 0.04
CA VAL A 41 12.46 -3.09 -1.20
C VAL A 41 11.19 -2.24 -1.08
N GLY A 42 10.33 -2.48 -0.10
CA GLY A 42 9.07 -1.76 0.10
C GLY A 42 7.80 -2.59 -0.15
N ILE A 43 6.70 -1.88 -0.42
CA ILE A 43 5.44 -2.48 -0.82
C ILE A 43 5.52 -2.89 -2.27
N THR A 44 5.28 -4.18 -2.53
CA THR A 44 5.32 -4.73 -3.88
C THR A 44 3.96 -5.28 -4.30
N SER A 45 3.70 -5.22 -5.61
CA SER A 45 2.45 -5.68 -6.23
C SER A 45 2.68 -6.16 -7.66
N ILE A 46 1.69 -6.88 -8.19
CA ILE A 46 1.49 -7.00 -9.64
C ILE A 46 1.26 -5.61 -10.26
N ALA A 47 1.86 -5.36 -11.43
CA ALA A 47 1.82 -4.07 -12.12
C ALA A 47 0.53 -3.91 -12.94
N THR A 48 -0.60 -3.69 -12.28
CA THR A 48 -1.88 -3.48 -12.97
C THR A 48 -2.17 -1.99 -13.21
N PRO A 49 -3.05 -1.63 -14.17
CA PRO A 49 -3.45 -0.24 -14.38
C PRO A 49 -4.00 0.44 -13.12
N GLN A 50 -4.73 -0.29 -12.27
CA GLN A 50 -5.25 0.23 -11.01
C GLN A 50 -4.14 0.63 -10.02
N MET A 51 -2.94 0.03 -10.15
CA MET A 51 -1.81 0.38 -9.30
C MET A 51 -1.26 1.78 -9.58
N GLN A 52 -1.47 2.33 -10.78
CA GLN A 52 -1.09 3.71 -11.07
C GLN A 52 -1.90 4.69 -10.22
N VAL A 53 -3.22 4.47 -10.14
CA VAL A 53 -4.12 5.28 -9.29
C VAL A 53 -3.74 5.14 -7.82
N LYS A 54 -3.52 3.92 -7.33
CA LYS A 54 -3.05 3.71 -5.95
C LYS A 54 -1.73 4.46 -5.68
N ARG A 55 -0.76 4.40 -6.59
CA ARG A 55 0.52 5.11 -6.43
C ARG A 55 0.33 6.62 -6.29
N VAL A 56 -0.54 7.22 -7.10
CA VAL A 56 -0.87 8.65 -6.97
C VAL A 56 -1.49 8.95 -5.59
N ILE A 57 -2.47 8.15 -5.16
CA ILE A 57 -3.08 8.29 -3.83
C ILE A 57 -2.02 8.23 -2.72
N LEU A 58 -1.08 7.30 -2.80
CA LEU A 58 -0.03 7.16 -1.80
C LEU A 58 0.94 8.35 -1.80
N ASN A 59 1.33 8.85 -2.98
CA ASN A 59 2.26 9.96 -3.10
C ASN A 59 1.68 11.31 -2.63
N MET A 60 0.37 11.48 -2.71
CA MET A 60 -0.32 12.69 -2.23
C MET A 60 -0.77 12.59 -0.77
N SER A 61 -0.59 11.44 -0.13
CA SER A 61 -1.07 11.19 1.23
C SER A 61 -0.07 11.67 2.28
N HIS A 62 -0.53 12.44 3.26
CA HIS A 62 0.27 12.85 4.41
C HIS A 62 0.65 11.65 5.30
N LYS A 63 -0.25 10.68 5.45
CA LYS A 63 0.01 9.45 6.22
C LYS A 63 -0.51 8.22 5.49
N VAL A 64 0.40 7.30 5.19
CA VAL A 64 0.08 6.02 4.56
C VAL A 64 0.02 4.90 5.59
N TYR A 65 -1.14 4.28 5.73
CA TYR A 65 -1.39 3.10 6.54
C TYR A 65 -1.51 1.88 5.63
N VAL A 66 -0.74 0.84 5.91
CA VAL A 66 -0.84 -0.45 5.24
C VAL A 66 -1.67 -1.40 6.08
N LEU A 67 -2.67 -2.01 5.47
CA LEU A 67 -3.49 -3.07 6.05
C LEU A 67 -3.08 -4.38 5.39
N ALA A 68 -2.50 -5.30 6.17
CA ALA A 68 -2.03 -6.57 5.64
C ALA A 68 -2.08 -7.66 6.69
N ASP A 69 -2.60 -8.81 6.32
CA ASP A 69 -2.43 -10.01 7.13
C ASP A 69 -0.95 -10.44 7.17
N SER A 70 -0.61 -11.26 8.17
CA SER A 70 0.72 -11.78 8.40
C SER A 70 1.27 -12.61 7.23
N SER A 71 0.40 -13.15 6.36
CA SER A 71 0.81 -13.88 5.15
C SER A 71 1.45 -12.98 4.09
N LYS A 72 1.31 -11.65 4.17
CA LYS A 72 1.87 -10.72 3.17
C LYS A 72 3.35 -10.39 3.40
N PHE A 73 3.94 -10.80 4.52
CA PHE A 73 5.34 -10.51 4.84
C PHE A 73 6.31 -11.53 4.21
N GLY A 74 7.46 -11.06 3.73
CA GLY A 74 8.57 -11.92 3.28
C GLY A 74 8.51 -12.37 1.83
N GLY A 75 7.46 -12.00 1.09
CA GLY A 75 7.35 -12.19 -0.36
C GLY A 75 7.95 -11.04 -1.17
N GLY A 76 7.64 -11.03 -2.46
CA GLY A 76 7.99 -9.95 -3.37
C GLY A 76 7.31 -10.12 -4.72
N TYR A 77 6.77 -9.03 -5.26
CA TYR A 77 6.31 -8.96 -6.65
C TYR A 77 7.25 -8.06 -7.46
N LEU A 78 7.16 -8.17 -8.78
CA LEU A 78 8.03 -7.45 -9.71
C LEU A 78 7.98 -5.92 -9.55
N SER A 79 6.84 -5.35 -9.19
CA SER A 79 6.67 -3.89 -9.11
C SER A 79 6.73 -3.38 -7.68
N VAL A 80 7.70 -2.50 -7.40
CA VAL A 80 7.71 -1.67 -6.20
C VAL A 80 6.72 -0.51 -6.38
N ILE A 81 5.76 -0.44 -5.46
CA ILE A 81 4.66 0.53 -5.49
C ILE A 81 4.95 1.71 -4.59
N TYR A 82 5.49 1.43 -3.40
CA TYR A 82 5.72 2.45 -2.39
C TYR A 82 6.89 2.03 -1.49
N PRO A 83 7.86 2.93 -1.23
CA PRO A 83 9.02 2.58 -0.44
C PRO A 83 8.65 2.40 1.04
N MET A 84 9.35 1.50 1.72
CA MET A 84 9.06 1.15 3.12
C MET A 84 9.15 2.36 4.06
N LYS A 85 10.15 3.22 3.85
CA LYS A 85 10.43 4.41 4.65
C LYS A 85 9.32 5.47 4.66
N ASP A 86 8.47 5.49 3.64
CA ASP A 86 7.40 6.49 3.51
C ASP A 86 6.08 5.98 4.12
N ILE A 87 6.05 4.73 4.61
CA ILE A 87 4.90 4.17 5.30
C ILE A 87 4.83 4.73 6.72
N TYR A 88 3.68 5.29 7.07
CA TYR A 88 3.45 5.79 8.42
C TYR A 88 3.24 4.65 9.42
N LYS A 89 2.45 3.64 9.05
CA LYS A 89 2.13 2.50 9.93
C LYS A 89 1.65 1.28 9.16
N ILE A 90 2.01 0.09 9.65
CA ILE A 90 1.48 -1.19 9.17
C ILE A 90 0.57 -1.75 10.26
N ILE A 91 -0.63 -2.21 9.87
CA ILE A 91 -1.62 -2.85 10.72
C ILE A 91 -1.78 -4.30 10.24
N THR A 92 -1.58 -5.25 11.14
CA THR A 92 -1.56 -6.68 10.83
C THR A 92 -2.22 -7.51 11.92
N ASP A 93 -2.56 -8.77 11.62
CA ASP A 93 -3.07 -9.72 12.60
C ASP A 93 -1.99 -10.23 13.56
N ASP A 94 -2.41 -10.96 14.59
CA ASP A 94 -1.55 -11.49 15.64
C ASP A 94 -0.75 -12.74 15.25
N SER A 95 -0.91 -13.26 14.03
CA SER A 95 -0.12 -14.38 13.50
C SER A 95 1.21 -13.94 12.87
N ILE A 96 1.57 -12.65 12.96
CA ILE A 96 2.87 -12.15 12.47
C ILE A 96 4.06 -12.79 13.22
N SER A 97 5.07 -13.23 12.46
CA SER A 97 6.26 -13.86 13.03
C SER A 97 7.09 -12.90 13.89
N THR A 98 7.72 -13.46 14.91
CA THR A 98 8.67 -12.72 15.77
C THR A 98 9.85 -12.14 14.99
N GLU A 99 10.25 -12.79 13.89
CA GLU A 99 11.27 -12.26 12.98
C GLU A 99 10.81 -10.97 12.30
N ASN A 100 9.59 -10.92 11.77
CA ASN A 100 9.07 -9.73 11.11
C ASN A 100 8.82 -8.58 12.09
N ILE A 101 8.43 -8.87 13.34
CA ILE A 101 8.35 -7.86 14.40
C ILE A 101 9.74 -7.24 14.66
N LYS A 102 10.78 -8.09 14.79
CA LYS A 102 12.16 -7.61 14.99
C LYS A 102 12.66 -6.79 13.81
N LYS A 103 12.37 -7.21 12.58
CA LYS A 103 12.70 -6.43 11.37
C LYS A 103 12.02 -5.07 11.38
N ALA A 104 10.72 -5.02 11.66
CA ALA A 104 9.98 -3.75 11.75
C ALA A 104 10.61 -2.81 12.80
N GLN A 105 10.98 -3.32 13.97
CA GLN A 105 11.66 -2.54 15.02
C GLN A 105 13.03 -2.02 14.55
N LYS A 106 13.84 -2.88 13.93
CA LYS A 106 15.17 -2.52 13.42
C LYS A 106 15.10 -1.41 12.37
N GLU A 107 14.12 -1.51 11.46
CA GLU A 107 13.91 -0.54 10.38
C GLU A 107 13.06 0.67 10.81
N ASN A 108 12.74 0.80 12.10
CA ASN A 108 11.92 1.88 12.68
C ASN A 108 10.51 2.02 12.06
N ILE A 109 9.90 0.90 11.66
CA ILE A 109 8.56 0.86 11.07
C ILE A 109 7.53 0.66 12.18
N SER A 110 6.54 1.56 12.24
CA SER A 110 5.45 1.45 13.21
C SER A 110 4.52 0.29 12.84
N LEU A 111 4.47 -0.73 13.70
CA LEU A 111 3.58 -1.87 13.55
C LEU A 111 2.47 -1.84 14.61
N VAL A 112 1.23 -2.11 14.20
CA VAL A 112 0.10 -2.34 15.10
C VAL A 112 -0.42 -3.75 14.86
N ILE A 113 -0.50 -4.52 15.94
CA ILE A 113 -1.05 -5.87 15.95
C ILE A 113 -2.51 -5.75 16.40
N ALA A 114 -3.44 -6.04 15.49
CA ALA A 114 -4.88 -6.10 15.75
C ALA A 114 -5.26 -7.52 16.19
N ARG A 115 -6.14 -7.60 17.20
CA ARG A 115 -6.71 -8.84 17.74
C ARG A 115 -8.16 -8.99 17.29
#